data_AF-A0A1F6GQA5-F1
#
_entry.id   AF-A0A1F6GQA5-F1
#
_cell.length_a   1.000
_cell.length_b   1.000
_cell.length_c   1.000
_cell.angle_alpha   90.00
_cell.angle_beta   90.00
_cell.angle_gamma   90.00
#
_symmetry.space_group_name_H-M   'P 1'
#
loop_
_entity.id
_entity.type
_entity.pdbx_description
1 polymer ?
#
loop_
_entity_poly.entity_id
_entity_poly.type
_entity_poly.pdbx_seq_one_letter_code
_entity_poly.pdbx_strand_id
1 'polypeptide(L)'
;MPHRKLNPYTQAIQNCLEGLPANNPNPELDSSTAQFLANMIQGRFVQYLIVRIATDHNILGRGLEKELSLVFMNLLTDKFFAVFREKVKADPSLVLIIARKITEAELADPDDLEVSDILYRNLCRRYFDYIYFDYLLVWLSTSPEVERIVFLAQVEMKLADTKVQRAIRHILRDDKAGIVPLLFNRYLGKGRLERLVSLVTSGDWRLEAAFLESRAAHGRAWREFMAQI
;
A
#
# COMPACT_ATOMS: atom_id res chain seq x y z
N MET A 1 -16.16 5.05 28.46
CA MET A 1 -16.07 4.44 27.12
C MET A 1 -14.61 4.09 26.88
N PRO A 2 -14.28 2.88 26.40
CA PRO A 2 -12.88 2.58 26.08
C PRO A 2 -12.42 3.56 25.00
N HIS A 3 -11.34 4.30 25.26
CA HIS A 3 -10.73 5.19 24.27
C HIS A 3 -10.31 4.36 23.07
N ARG A 4 -11.15 4.35 22.01
CA ARG A 4 -10.80 3.74 20.72
C ARG A 4 -9.65 4.53 20.14
N LYS A 5 -8.57 3.85 19.80
CA LYS A 5 -7.32 4.47 19.39
C LYS A 5 -7.40 4.84 17.91
N LEU A 6 -7.48 6.13 17.60
CA LEU A 6 -7.40 6.64 16.24
C LEU A 6 -6.08 6.24 15.57
N ASN A 7 -6.09 6.23 14.23
CA ASN A 7 -4.86 6.12 13.46
C ASN A 7 -3.87 7.23 13.88
N PRO A 8 -2.57 6.94 14.05
CA PRO A 8 -1.59 7.94 14.50
C PRO A 8 -1.55 9.22 13.65
N TYR A 9 -1.75 9.11 12.33
CA TYR A 9 -1.79 10.27 11.44
C TYR A 9 -3.08 11.08 11.66
N THR A 10 -4.22 10.41 11.82
CA THR A 10 -5.49 11.08 12.11
C THR A 10 -5.46 11.77 13.46
N GLN A 11 -4.85 11.14 14.48
CA GLN A 11 -4.65 11.78 15.77
C GLN A 11 -3.75 13.02 15.66
N ALA A 12 -2.67 12.95 14.87
CA ALA A 12 -1.79 14.09 14.64
C ALA A 12 -2.51 15.23 13.89
N ILE A 13 -3.36 14.90 12.92
CA ILE A 13 -4.23 15.86 12.23
C ILE A 13 -5.18 16.51 13.24
N GLN A 14 -5.90 15.70 14.04
CA GLN A 14 -6.83 16.19 15.04
C GLN A 14 -6.16 17.18 16.01
N ASN A 15 -5.01 16.80 16.57
CA ASN A 15 -4.29 17.67 17.51
C ASN A 15 -3.88 19.00 16.85
N CYS A 16 -3.52 18.97 15.57
CA CYS A 16 -3.21 20.19 14.82
C CYS A 16 -4.46 21.05 14.60
N LEU A 17 -5.60 20.45 14.25
CA LEU A 17 -6.87 21.16 14.07
C LEU A 17 -7.39 21.78 15.38
N GLU A 18 -7.22 21.09 16.52
CA GLU A 18 -7.60 21.60 17.84
C GLU A 18 -6.76 22.80 18.29
N GLY A 19 -5.53 22.93 17.78
CA GLY A 19 -4.66 24.08 18.01
C GLY A 19 -5.02 25.32 17.19
N LEU A 20 -5.95 25.20 16.21
CA LEU A 20 -6.38 26.32 15.37
C LEU A 20 -7.46 27.15 16.09
N PRO A 21 -7.61 28.45 15.75
CA PRO A 21 -8.61 29.31 16.37
C PRO A 21 -10.04 28.80 16.15
N ALA A 22 -10.70 28.34 17.22
CA ALA A 22 -12.05 27.75 17.16
C ALA A 22 -13.14 28.70 16.60
N ASN A 23 -12.91 30.01 16.68
CA ASN A 23 -13.87 31.04 16.25
C ASN A 23 -13.78 31.38 14.75
N ASN A 24 -12.81 30.83 14.03
CA ASN A 24 -12.70 31.02 12.59
C ASN A 24 -12.90 29.66 11.89
N PRO A 25 -13.97 29.48 11.09
CA PRO A 25 -14.17 28.24 10.36
C PRO A 25 -13.13 28.06 9.26
N ASN A 26 -12.49 29.09 8.71
CA ASN A 26 -11.44 28.97 7.69
C ASN A 26 -10.23 29.83 8.10
N PRO A 27 -9.47 29.41 9.13
CA PRO A 27 -8.25 30.10 9.50
C PRO A 27 -7.26 30.03 8.34
N GLU A 28 -6.60 31.15 8.07
CA GLU A 28 -5.45 31.17 7.17
C GLU A 28 -4.34 30.33 7.80
N LEU A 29 -3.86 29.34 7.05
CA LEU A 29 -2.80 28.45 7.52
C LEU A 29 -1.45 29.06 7.19
N ASP A 30 -0.57 29.14 8.17
CA ASP A 30 0.83 29.39 7.91
C ASP A 30 1.45 28.23 7.11
N SER A 31 2.56 28.52 6.42
CA SER A 31 3.22 27.55 5.54
C SER A 31 3.66 26.27 6.28
N SER A 32 4.03 26.36 7.56
CA SER A 32 4.51 25.21 8.32
C SER A 32 3.37 24.28 8.71
N THR A 33 2.24 24.86 9.14
CA THR A 33 1.01 24.15 9.48
C THR A 33 0.41 23.49 8.23
N ALA A 34 0.37 24.21 7.11
CA ALA A 34 -0.10 23.65 5.84
C ALA A 34 0.76 22.47 5.37
N GLN A 35 2.09 22.58 5.46
CA GLN A 35 3.01 21.51 5.10
C GLN A 35 2.90 20.30 6.04
N PHE A 36 2.73 20.55 7.34
CA PHE A 36 2.51 19.50 8.33
C PHE A 36 1.25 18.70 8.00
N LEU A 37 0.12 19.39 7.79
CA LEU A 37 -1.15 18.75 7.44
C LEU A 37 -1.03 17.97 6.12
N ALA A 38 -0.37 18.53 5.10
CA ALA A 38 -0.12 17.84 3.85
C ALA A 38 0.63 16.51 4.07
N ASN A 39 1.68 16.51 4.89
CA ASN A 39 2.46 15.31 5.19
C ASN A 39 1.63 14.27 5.95
N MET A 40 0.82 14.70 6.92
CA MET A 40 -0.05 13.79 7.68
C MET A 40 -1.14 13.18 6.81
N ILE A 41 -1.74 13.96 5.91
CA ILE A 41 -2.72 13.49 4.93
C ILE A 41 -2.09 12.44 4.02
N GLN A 42 -0.90 12.69 3.46
CA GLN A 42 -0.20 11.71 2.62
C GLN A 42 0.09 10.42 3.38
N GLY A 43 0.64 10.52 4.60
CA GLY A 43 0.92 9.36 5.45
C GLY A 43 -0.33 8.56 5.80
N ARG A 44 -1.44 9.25 6.10
CA ARG A 44 -2.72 8.59 6.36
C ARG A 44 -3.27 7.88 5.12
N PHE A 45 -3.11 8.48 3.94
CA PHE A 45 -3.49 7.90 2.66
C PHE A 45 -2.72 6.59 2.40
N VAL A 46 -1.41 6.59 2.62
CA VAL A 46 -0.57 5.39 2.54
C VAL A 46 -1.05 4.31 3.50
N GLN A 47 -1.35 4.65 4.75
CA GLN A 47 -1.87 3.71 5.73
C GLN A 47 -3.20 3.09 5.30
N TYR A 48 -4.10 3.89 4.74
CA TYR A 48 -5.36 3.37 4.21
C TYR A 48 -5.12 2.38 3.06
N LEU A 49 -4.24 2.70 2.11
CA LEU A 49 -3.89 1.80 1.01
C LEU A 49 -3.29 0.48 1.52
N ILE A 50 -2.46 0.52 2.56
CA ILE A 50 -1.88 -0.67 3.18
C ILE A 50 -2.97 -1.55 3.76
N VAL A 51 -3.91 -0.97 4.50
CA VAL A 51 -5.07 -1.70 5.04
C VAL A 51 -5.86 -2.33 3.91
N ARG A 52 -6.12 -1.60 2.81
CA ARG A 52 -6.85 -2.15 1.66
C ARG A 52 -6.14 -3.33 1.00
N ILE A 53 -4.85 -3.22 0.70
CA ILE A 53 -4.08 -4.32 0.13
C ILE A 53 -4.05 -5.51 1.10
N ALA A 54 -3.83 -5.28 2.39
CA ALA A 54 -3.85 -6.36 3.38
C ALA A 54 -5.20 -7.09 3.39
N THR A 55 -6.31 -6.36 3.39
CA THR A 55 -7.67 -6.91 3.34
C THR A 55 -7.91 -7.69 2.05
N ASP A 56 -7.60 -7.10 0.88
CA ASP A 56 -7.84 -7.73 -0.43
C ASP A 56 -7.06 -9.05 -0.59
N HIS A 57 -5.89 -9.16 0.07
CA HIS A 57 -5.05 -10.35 0.07
C HIS A 57 -5.27 -11.28 1.28
N ASN A 58 -6.28 -11.03 2.11
CA ASN A 58 -6.60 -11.79 3.33
C ASN A 58 -5.41 -11.94 4.28
N ILE A 59 -4.61 -10.89 4.43
CA ILE A 59 -3.45 -10.88 5.32
C ILE A 59 -3.89 -10.40 6.70
N LEU A 60 -3.76 -11.27 7.70
CA LEU A 60 -4.14 -11.02 9.09
C LEU A 60 -2.87 -10.79 9.93
N GLY A 61 -2.70 -9.59 10.47
CA GLY A 61 -1.64 -9.28 11.44
C GLY A 61 -0.67 -8.17 11.03
N ARG A 62 0.15 -7.74 11.98
CA ARG A 62 1.13 -6.65 11.84
C ARG A 62 2.46 -7.22 11.39
N GLY A 63 2.90 -6.91 10.17
CA GLY A 63 4.22 -7.32 9.69
C GLY A 63 4.65 -6.61 8.40
N LEU A 64 3.72 -6.43 7.47
CA LEU A 64 3.96 -5.77 6.17
C LEU A 64 3.87 -4.25 6.21
N GLU A 65 3.27 -3.65 7.25
CA GLU A 65 2.97 -2.21 7.28
C GLU A 65 4.22 -1.34 7.04
N LYS A 66 5.36 -1.68 7.67
CA LYS A 66 6.60 -0.92 7.51
C LYS A 66 7.19 -1.05 6.11
N GLU A 67 7.24 -2.27 5.59
CA GLU A 67 7.80 -2.54 4.26
C GLU A 67 6.92 -1.92 3.17
N LEU A 68 5.60 -2.10 3.25
CA LEU A 68 4.67 -1.47 2.32
C LEU A 68 4.65 0.05 2.46
N SER A 69 4.79 0.62 3.66
CA SER A 69 4.86 2.07 3.82
C SER A 69 6.04 2.64 3.03
N LEU A 70 7.21 2.02 3.10
CA LEU A 70 8.39 2.46 2.37
C LEU A 70 8.20 2.33 0.85
N VAL A 71 7.70 1.18 0.39
CA VAL A 71 7.46 0.93 -1.04
C VAL A 71 6.39 1.89 -1.58
N PHE A 72 5.27 2.05 -0.89
CA PHE A 72 4.19 2.94 -1.33
C PHE A 72 4.61 4.40 -1.32
N MET A 73 5.37 4.84 -0.32
CA MET A 73 5.92 6.20 -0.34
C MET A 73 6.76 6.42 -1.59
N ASN A 74 7.64 5.49 -1.95
CA ASN A 74 8.45 5.61 -3.17
C ASN A 74 7.57 5.61 -4.44
N LEU A 75 6.62 4.70 -4.55
CA LEU A 75 5.74 4.59 -5.73
C LEU A 75 4.85 5.84 -5.89
N LEU A 76 4.27 6.34 -4.80
CA LEU A 76 3.26 7.40 -4.82
C LEU A 76 3.88 8.81 -4.85
N THR A 77 5.12 8.99 -4.37
CA THR A 77 5.70 10.33 -4.19
C THR A 77 5.71 11.15 -5.48
N ASP A 78 6.16 10.58 -6.59
CA ASP A 78 6.41 11.33 -7.83
C ASP A 78 5.20 11.44 -8.75
N LYS A 79 4.27 10.49 -8.69
CA LYS A 79 3.09 10.47 -9.57
C LYS A 79 1.83 10.96 -8.87
N PHE A 80 1.52 10.36 -7.72
CA PHE A 80 0.24 10.58 -7.05
C PHE A 80 0.30 11.81 -6.12
N PHE A 81 1.29 11.85 -5.23
CA PHE A 81 1.43 12.95 -4.29
C PHE A 81 1.99 14.23 -4.92
N ALA A 82 2.65 14.15 -6.08
CA ALA A 82 3.07 15.34 -6.82
C ALA A 82 1.87 16.22 -7.21
N VAL A 83 0.79 15.63 -7.74
CA VAL A 83 -0.44 16.36 -8.09
C VAL A 83 -1.04 17.06 -6.87
N PHE A 84 -1.12 16.34 -5.75
CA PHE A 84 -1.61 16.91 -4.50
C PHE A 84 -0.73 18.07 -4.01
N ARG A 85 0.60 17.93 -4.04
CA ARG A 85 1.52 19.01 -3.64
C ARG A 85 1.35 20.25 -4.51
N GLU A 86 1.20 20.11 -5.83
CA GLU A 86 0.98 21.25 -6.72
C GLU A 86 -0.35 21.97 -6.41
N LYS A 87 -1.41 21.22 -6.09
CA LYS A 87 -2.67 21.81 -5.65
C LYS A 87 -2.57 22.52 -4.32
N VAL A 88 -1.86 21.95 -3.35
CA VAL A 88 -1.61 22.58 -2.06
C VAL A 88 -0.79 23.86 -2.19
N LYS A 89 0.17 23.92 -3.13
CA LYS A 89 0.90 25.15 -3.45
C LYS A 89 -0.02 26.24 -4.03
N ALA A 90 -0.97 25.84 -4.88
CA ALA A 90 -1.91 26.77 -5.49
C ALA A 90 -2.98 27.26 -4.50
N ASP A 91 -3.44 26.38 -3.61
CA ASP A 91 -4.42 26.68 -2.56
C ASP A 91 -4.08 25.89 -1.28
N PRO A 92 -3.35 26.50 -0.32
CA PRO A 92 -3.01 25.86 0.94
C PRO A 92 -4.23 25.51 1.79
N SER A 93 -5.37 26.17 1.61
CA SER A 93 -6.58 25.89 2.41
C SER A 93 -7.15 24.49 2.16
N LEU A 94 -6.78 23.86 1.03
CA LEU A 94 -7.17 22.49 0.70
C LEU A 94 -6.78 21.48 1.78
N VAL A 95 -5.61 21.64 2.40
CA VAL A 95 -5.15 20.70 3.43
C VAL A 95 -6.03 20.78 4.67
N LEU A 96 -6.59 21.95 5.02
CA LEU A 96 -7.54 22.11 6.11
C LEU A 96 -8.84 21.37 5.81
N ILE A 97 -9.36 21.53 4.60
CA ILE A 97 -10.61 20.89 4.16
C ILE A 97 -10.48 19.37 4.20
N ILE A 98 -9.37 18.83 3.68
CA ILE A 98 -9.11 17.39 3.65
C ILE A 98 -8.87 16.86 5.06
N ALA A 99 -8.06 17.55 5.86
CA ALA A 99 -7.79 17.21 7.26
C ALA A 99 -9.09 17.02 8.05
N ARG A 100 -9.99 18.00 7.98
CA ARG A 100 -11.29 17.93 8.65
C ARG A 100 -12.13 16.75 8.20
N LYS A 101 -12.22 16.53 6.89
CA LYS A 101 -12.98 15.38 6.34
C LYS A 101 -12.46 14.04 6.85
N ILE A 102 -11.13 13.88 6.92
CA ILE A 102 -10.51 12.66 7.45
C ILE A 102 -10.86 12.50 8.94
N THR A 103 -10.64 13.55 9.75
CA THR A 103 -10.93 13.48 11.19
C THR A 103 -12.41 13.28 11.50
N GLU A 104 -13.32 13.95 10.79
CA GLU A 104 -14.76 13.81 10.98
C GLU A 104 -15.23 12.38 10.71
N ALA A 105 -14.79 11.80 9.60
CA ALA A 105 -15.15 10.43 9.22
C ALA A 105 -14.59 9.39 10.20
N GLU A 106 -13.32 9.51 10.59
CA GLU A 106 -12.67 8.51 11.46
C GLU A 106 -13.02 8.68 12.95
N LEU A 107 -13.45 9.86 13.39
CA LEU A 107 -14.01 10.02 14.73
C LEU A 107 -15.39 9.39 14.85
N ALA A 108 -16.19 9.45 13.79
CA ALA A 108 -17.48 8.77 13.73
C ALA A 108 -17.29 7.24 13.67
N ASP A 109 -16.45 6.77 12.74
CA ASP A 109 -16.33 5.36 12.38
C ASP A 109 -14.85 4.93 12.21
N PRO A 110 -14.06 4.81 13.30
CA PRO A 110 -12.59 4.67 13.26
C PRO A 110 -12.06 3.37 12.62
N ASP A 111 -12.88 2.34 12.52
CA ASP A 111 -12.51 1.00 12.03
C ASP A 111 -13.41 0.54 10.87
N ASP A 112 -14.25 1.42 10.32
CA ASP A 112 -15.14 1.08 9.22
C ASP A 112 -14.42 1.28 7.87
N LEU A 113 -14.11 0.14 7.23
CA LEU A 113 -13.42 0.12 5.95
C LEU A 113 -14.30 0.61 4.80
N GLU A 114 -15.62 0.44 4.87
CA GLU A 114 -16.55 0.91 3.85
C GLU A 114 -16.65 2.44 3.89
N VAL A 115 -16.78 3.01 5.09
CA VAL A 115 -16.73 4.46 5.30
C VAL A 115 -15.40 5.03 4.82
N SER A 116 -14.29 4.38 5.17
CA SER A 116 -12.95 4.75 4.70
C SER A 116 -12.87 4.71 3.16
N ASP A 117 -13.39 3.66 2.52
CA ASP A 117 -13.39 3.52 1.06
C ASP A 117 -14.13 4.64 0.35
N ILE A 118 -15.30 5.02 0.87
CA ILE A 118 -16.08 6.13 0.34
C ILE A 118 -15.31 7.44 0.51
N LEU A 119 -14.74 7.68 1.69
CA LEU A 119 -13.94 8.87 1.98
C LEU A 119 -12.77 8.99 1.01
N TYR A 120 -11.90 7.99 0.93
CA TYR A 120 -10.66 8.10 0.15
C TYR A 120 -10.90 8.12 -1.36
N ARG A 121 -11.92 7.42 -1.88
CA ARG A 121 -12.34 7.59 -3.28
C ARG A 121 -12.77 9.02 -3.58
N ASN A 122 -13.57 9.61 -2.70
CA ASN A 122 -14.04 10.98 -2.87
C ASN A 122 -12.88 11.99 -2.77
N LEU A 123 -11.96 11.79 -1.84
CA LEU A 123 -10.76 12.61 -1.72
C LEU A 123 -9.89 12.51 -2.99
N CYS A 124 -9.63 11.29 -3.48
CA CYS A 124 -8.88 11.05 -4.71
C CYS A 124 -9.44 11.83 -5.89
N ARG A 125 -10.74 11.65 -6.15
CA ARG A 125 -11.41 12.26 -7.29
C ARG A 125 -11.39 13.79 -7.20
N ARG A 126 -11.59 14.35 -6.01
CA ARG A 126 -11.77 15.80 -5.82
C ARG A 126 -10.48 16.57 -5.65
N TYR A 127 -9.49 15.99 -4.98
CA TYR A 127 -8.29 16.70 -4.54
C TYR A 127 -6.98 16.13 -5.12
N PHE A 128 -7.00 14.94 -5.70
CA PHE A 128 -5.81 14.31 -6.31
C PHE A 128 -5.96 14.10 -7.82
N ASP A 129 -7.06 14.57 -8.42
CA ASP A 129 -7.44 14.37 -9.84
C ASP A 129 -7.38 12.91 -10.30
N TYR A 130 -7.60 11.99 -9.36
CA TYR A 130 -7.54 10.57 -9.62
C TYR A 130 -8.96 9.99 -9.65
N ILE A 131 -9.56 9.99 -10.84
CA ILE A 131 -10.97 9.56 -11.06
C ILE A 131 -11.12 8.05 -10.80
N TYR A 132 -10.11 7.27 -11.17
CA TYR A 132 -10.17 5.82 -11.22
C TYR A 132 -9.42 5.16 -10.06
N PHE A 133 -9.93 5.35 -8.84
CA PHE A 133 -9.28 4.86 -7.62
C PHE A 133 -8.92 3.36 -7.66
N ASP A 134 -9.78 2.51 -8.22
CA ASP A 134 -9.52 1.07 -8.30
C ASP A 134 -8.29 0.73 -9.15
N TYR A 135 -7.95 1.55 -10.15
CA TYR A 135 -6.72 1.37 -10.93
C TYR A 135 -5.47 1.70 -10.12
N LEU A 136 -5.56 2.61 -9.13
CA LEU A 136 -4.45 2.86 -8.21
C LEU A 136 -4.15 1.60 -7.39
N LEU A 137 -5.19 0.95 -6.88
CA LEU A 137 -5.05 -0.30 -6.12
C LEU A 137 -4.47 -1.41 -6.99
N VAL A 138 -4.99 -1.61 -8.20
CA VAL A 138 -4.44 -2.61 -9.13
C VAL A 138 -2.97 -2.32 -9.45
N TRP A 139 -2.61 -1.06 -9.72
CA TRP A 139 -1.24 -0.68 -10.02
C TRP A 139 -0.30 -0.91 -8.82
N LEU A 140 -0.73 -0.59 -7.60
CA LEU A 140 0.05 -0.87 -6.40
C LEU A 140 0.20 -2.39 -6.17
N SER A 141 -0.90 -3.15 -6.24
CA SER A 141 -0.91 -4.60 -6.03
C SER A 141 -0.10 -5.37 -7.07
N THR A 142 0.09 -4.83 -8.28
CA THR A 142 0.86 -5.45 -9.35
C THR A 142 2.32 -4.99 -9.42
N SER A 143 2.74 -4.10 -8.51
CA SER A 143 4.15 -3.77 -8.37
C SER A 143 4.93 -4.99 -7.87
N PRO A 144 6.05 -5.38 -8.51
CA PRO A 144 6.83 -6.55 -8.11
C PRO A 144 7.26 -6.53 -6.64
N GLU A 145 7.57 -5.35 -6.10
CA GLU A 145 7.96 -5.20 -4.70
C GLU A 145 6.80 -5.46 -3.75
N VAL A 146 5.61 -4.99 -4.11
CA VAL A 146 4.37 -5.16 -3.34
C VAL A 146 3.91 -6.61 -3.40
N GLU A 147 3.87 -7.21 -4.59
CA GLU A 147 3.55 -8.62 -4.80
C GLU A 147 4.47 -9.52 -3.95
N ARG A 148 5.77 -9.21 -3.90
CA ARG A 148 6.74 -9.93 -3.09
C ARG A 148 6.45 -9.80 -1.59
N ILE A 149 6.16 -8.59 -1.10
CA ILE A 149 5.83 -8.36 0.33
C ILE A 149 4.55 -9.10 0.72
N VAL A 150 3.50 -8.96 -0.09
CA VAL A 150 2.21 -9.65 0.08
C VAL A 150 2.42 -11.16 0.09
N PHE A 151 3.18 -11.69 -0.86
CA PHE A 151 3.48 -13.12 -0.93
C PHE A 151 4.21 -13.62 0.32
N LEU A 152 5.23 -12.89 0.78
CA LEU A 152 5.98 -13.24 1.98
C LEU A 152 5.09 -13.26 3.23
N ALA A 153 4.21 -12.27 3.37
CA ALA A 153 3.25 -12.24 4.48
C ALA A 153 2.30 -13.45 4.44
N GLN A 154 1.81 -13.83 3.26
CA GLN A 154 0.97 -15.02 3.10
C GLN A 154 1.73 -16.31 3.42
N VAL A 155 3.02 -16.38 3.07
CA VAL A 155 3.90 -17.51 3.45
C VAL A 155 4.04 -17.59 4.96
N GLU A 156 4.29 -16.48 5.65
CA GLU A 156 4.44 -16.43 7.11
C GLU A 156 3.15 -16.85 7.83
N MET A 157 1.98 -16.49 7.30
CA MET A 157 0.70 -16.90 7.87
C MET A 157 0.38 -18.38 7.66
N LYS A 158 0.74 -18.94 6.49
CA LYS A 158 0.33 -20.29 6.08
C LYS A 158 1.35 -21.37 6.41
N LEU A 159 2.64 -21.04 6.49
CA LEU A 159 3.71 -22.00 6.79
C LEU A 159 4.22 -21.78 8.21
N ALA A 160 4.21 -22.83 9.05
CA ALA A 160 4.80 -22.75 10.38
C ALA A 160 6.34 -22.92 10.40
N ASP A 161 6.92 -23.54 9.36
CA ASP A 161 8.36 -23.83 9.32
C ASP A 161 9.19 -22.58 9.03
N THR A 162 9.83 -22.05 10.07
CA THR A 162 10.69 -20.86 10.00
C THR A 162 11.94 -21.04 9.16
N LYS A 163 12.46 -22.27 9.01
CA LYS A 163 13.61 -22.54 8.11
C LYS A 163 13.20 -22.40 6.66
N VAL A 164 12.05 -22.96 6.30
CA VAL A 164 11.49 -22.86 4.95
C VAL A 164 11.11 -21.42 4.63
N GLN A 165 10.48 -20.70 5.57
CA GLN A 165 10.20 -19.26 5.40
C GLN A 165 11.50 -18.46 5.11
N ARG A 166 12.58 -18.73 5.85
CA ARG A 166 13.88 -18.06 5.64
C ARG A 166 14.48 -18.40 4.27
N ALA A 167 14.38 -19.66 3.84
CA ALA A 167 14.83 -20.10 2.52
C ALA A 167 14.04 -19.37 1.42
N ILE A 168 12.71 -19.30 1.54
CA ILE A 168 11.85 -18.56 0.60
C ILE A 168 12.26 -17.08 0.54
N ARG A 169 12.44 -16.40 1.67
CA ARG A 169 12.90 -15.00 1.70
C ARG A 169 14.23 -14.82 0.98
N HIS A 170 15.18 -15.74 1.17
CA HIS A 170 16.47 -15.68 0.50
C HIS A 170 16.32 -15.85 -1.02
N ILE A 171 15.56 -16.85 -1.46
CA ILE A 171 15.28 -17.10 -2.88
C ILE A 171 14.66 -15.87 -3.55
N LEU A 172 13.65 -15.26 -2.91
CA LEU A 172 12.95 -14.10 -3.46
C LEU A 172 13.78 -12.82 -3.45
N ARG A 173 14.82 -12.74 -2.62
CA ARG A 173 15.76 -11.61 -2.65
C ARG A 173 16.64 -11.65 -3.88
N ASP A 174 16.97 -12.84 -4.36
CA ASP A 174 17.90 -13.06 -5.48
C ASP A 174 17.16 -13.22 -6.83
N ASP A 175 15.83 -13.28 -6.82
CA ASP A 175 15.00 -13.37 -8.03
C ASP A 175 14.86 -12.01 -8.74
N LYS A 176 15.81 -11.72 -9.62
CA LYS A 176 15.79 -10.52 -10.47
C LYS A 176 14.70 -10.54 -11.54
N ALA A 177 14.21 -11.73 -11.91
CA ALA A 177 13.25 -11.90 -13.00
C ALA A 177 11.79 -11.78 -12.55
N GLY A 178 11.53 -11.85 -11.23
CA GLY A 178 10.18 -11.82 -10.65
C GLY A 178 9.36 -13.08 -10.96
N ILE A 179 10.02 -14.18 -11.33
CA ILE A 179 9.36 -15.43 -11.75
C ILE A 179 9.05 -16.33 -10.56
N VAL A 180 9.90 -16.30 -9.53
CA VAL A 180 9.77 -17.17 -8.37
C VAL A 180 8.51 -16.84 -7.54
N PRO A 181 8.13 -15.57 -7.28
CA PRO A 181 6.83 -15.25 -6.68
C PRO A 181 5.67 -15.87 -7.45
N LEU A 182 5.65 -15.75 -8.78
CA LEU A 182 4.60 -16.30 -9.64
C LEU A 182 4.53 -17.82 -9.55
N LEU A 183 5.69 -18.48 -9.54
CA LEU A 183 5.79 -19.93 -9.37
C LEU A 183 5.23 -20.36 -8.01
N PHE A 184 5.74 -19.77 -6.94
CA PHE A 184 5.37 -20.18 -5.58
C PHE A 184 3.92 -19.85 -5.26
N ASN A 185 3.38 -18.74 -5.78
CA ASN A 185 1.98 -18.38 -5.58
C ASN A 185 1.01 -19.42 -6.17
N ARG A 186 1.39 -20.18 -7.20
CA ARG A 186 0.57 -21.29 -7.72
C ARG A 186 0.36 -22.40 -6.70
N TYR A 187 1.33 -22.61 -5.82
CA TYR A 187 1.25 -23.61 -4.77
C TYR A 187 0.60 -23.04 -3.51
N LEU A 188 1.01 -21.84 -3.10
CA LEU A 188 0.48 -21.14 -1.93
C LEU A 188 -1.01 -20.80 -2.06
N GLY A 189 -1.44 -20.31 -3.23
CA GLY A 189 -2.83 -19.96 -3.53
C GLY A 189 -3.76 -21.17 -3.60
N LYS A 190 -3.23 -22.34 -4.00
CA LYS A 190 -3.98 -23.61 -4.07
C LYS A 190 -3.93 -24.42 -2.76
N GLY A 191 -3.34 -23.88 -1.70
CA GLY A 191 -3.17 -24.60 -0.43
C GLY A 191 -2.21 -25.80 -0.50
N ARG A 192 -1.39 -25.91 -1.54
CA ARG A 192 -0.42 -27.02 -1.74
C ARG A 192 0.88 -26.75 -1.01
N LEU A 193 0.79 -26.53 0.30
CA LEU A 193 1.90 -26.10 1.15
C LEU A 193 3.03 -27.15 1.21
N GLU A 194 2.70 -28.43 1.31
CA GLU A 194 3.69 -29.51 1.33
C GLU A 194 4.53 -29.56 0.05
N ARG A 195 3.89 -29.32 -1.11
CA ARG A 195 4.61 -29.25 -2.39
C ARG A 195 5.51 -28.03 -2.46
N LEU A 196 5.04 -26.86 -1.97
CA LEU A 196 5.88 -25.67 -1.88
C LEU A 196 7.11 -25.92 -1.00
N VAL A 197 6.91 -26.51 0.19
CA VAL A 197 7.99 -26.88 1.10
C VAL A 197 8.97 -27.83 0.42
N SER A 198 8.47 -28.90 -0.20
CA SER A 198 9.28 -29.88 -0.95
C SER A 198 10.09 -29.23 -2.08
N LEU A 199 9.50 -28.32 -2.84
CA LEU A 199 10.18 -27.59 -3.92
C LEU A 199 11.33 -26.73 -3.39
N VAL A 200 11.09 -26.03 -2.29
CA VAL A 200 12.09 -25.15 -1.67
C VAL A 200 13.24 -25.96 -1.08
N THR A 201 12.94 -27.08 -0.39
CA THR A 201 13.96 -27.91 0.28
C THR A 201 14.80 -28.73 -0.71
N SER A 202 14.20 -29.25 -1.77
CA SER A 202 14.91 -29.99 -2.83
C SER A 202 15.71 -29.07 -3.76
N GLY A 203 15.26 -27.83 -3.95
CA GLY A 203 15.82 -26.92 -4.96
C GLY A 203 15.21 -27.08 -6.35
N ASP A 204 14.23 -27.98 -6.52
CA ASP A 204 13.52 -28.24 -7.79
C ASP A 204 12.81 -27.00 -8.35
N TRP A 205 12.53 -26.02 -7.50
CA TRP A 205 11.96 -24.74 -7.93
C TRP A 205 12.78 -24.05 -9.03
N ARG A 206 14.11 -24.27 -9.09
CA ARG A 206 14.97 -23.70 -10.13
C ARG A 206 14.63 -24.24 -11.52
N LEU A 207 14.31 -25.52 -11.62
CA LEU A 207 13.93 -26.17 -12.89
C LEU A 207 12.57 -25.65 -13.36
N GLU A 208 11.60 -25.55 -12.43
CA GLU A 208 10.28 -25.01 -12.75
C GLU A 208 10.34 -23.51 -13.09
N ALA A 209 11.19 -22.73 -12.41
CA ALA A 209 11.41 -21.32 -12.72
C ALA A 209 12.04 -21.14 -14.11
N ALA A 210 13.07 -21.91 -14.47
CA ALA A 210 13.68 -21.87 -15.79
C ALA A 210 12.68 -22.22 -16.91
N PHE A 211 11.79 -23.19 -16.67
CA PHE A 211 10.72 -23.51 -17.61
C PHE A 211 9.72 -22.35 -17.77
N LEU A 212 9.35 -21.69 -16.67
CA LEU A 212 8.49 -20.51 -16.70
C LEU A 212 9.15 -19.31 -17.36
N GLU A 213 10.44 -19.10 -17.14
CA GLU A 213 11.22 -18.05 -17.80
C GLU A 213 11.23 -18.22 -19.31
N SER A 214 11.42 -19.45 -19.80
CA SER A 214 11.39 -19.78 -21.22
C SER A 214 10.02 -19.48 -21.86
N ARG A 215 8.92 -19.77 -21.16
CA ARG A 215 7.56 -19.41 -21.61
C ARG A 215 7.27 -17.91 -21.48
N ALA A 216 7.78 -17.25 -20.44
CA ALA A 216 7.58 -15.83 -20.18
C ALA A 216 8.45 -14.92 -21.05
N ALA A 217 9.55 -15.42 -21.63
CA ALA A 217 10.43 -14.68 -22.54
C ALA A 217 9.66 -14.11 -23.75
N HIS A 218 8.67 -14.84 -24.26
CA HIS A 218 7.80 -14.34 -25.33
C HIS A 218 6.89 -13.17 -24.89
N GLY A 219 6.49 -13.12 -23.61
CA GLY A 219 5.67 -12.04 -23.04
C GLY A 219 6.46 -10.88 -22.43
N ARG A 220 7.74 -11.07 -22.11
CA ARG A 220 8.66 -10.03 -21.62
C ARG A 220 9.08 -9.09 -22.76
N ALA A 221 9.37 -9.62 -23.94
CA ALA A 221 9.62 -8.80 -25.14
C ALA A 221 8.48 -7.81 -25.43
N TRP A 222 7.22 -8.23 -25.21
CA TRP A 222 6.06 -7.36 -25.38
C TRP A 222 5.92 -6.29 -24.28
N ARG A 223 6.21 -6.62 -23.02
CA ARG A 223 6.17 -5.65 -21.91
C ARG A 223 7.32 -4.65 -21.95
N GLU A 224 8.52 -5.08 -22.34
CA GLU A 224 9.67 -4.20 -22.56
C GLU A 224 9.44 -3.27 -23.76
N PHE A 225 8.82 -3.77 -24.85
CA PHE A 225 8.37 -2.92 -25.97
C PHE A 225 7.35 -1.87 -25.51
N MET A 226 6.34 -2.25 -24.73
CA MET A 226 5.32 -1.32 -24.23
C MET A 226 5.83 -0.32 -23.19
N ALA A 227 6.97 -0.59 -22.54
CA ALA A 227 7.61 0.34 -21.60
C ALA A 227 8.52 1.38 -22.30
N GLN A 228 8.82 1.18 -23.59
CA GLN A 228 9.59 2.11 -24.44
C GLN A 228 8.69 3.06 -25.27
N ILE A 229 7.37 2.86 -25.22
CA ILE A 229 6.35 3.73 -25.84
C ILE A 229 5.78 4.64 -24.76
#